data_AF-A0A978VP44-F1
#
_entry.id   AF-A0A978VP44-F1
#
_cell.length_a   1.000
_cell.length_b   1.000
_cell.length_c   1.000
_cell.angle_alpha   90.00
_cell.angle_beta   90.00
_cell.angle_gamma   90.00
#
_symmetry.space_group_name_H-M   'P 1'
#
loop_
_entity.id
_entity.type
_entity.pdbx_description
1 polymer ?
#
loop_
_entity_poly.entity_id
_entity_poly.type
_entity_poly.pdbx_seq_one_letter_code
_entity_poly.pdbx_strand_id
1 'polypeptide(L)'
;MRIVENIRMVIWVLSILCSLRFSLQFEPPDNYLIDCGSSSDVSVNDRKFVADGFNSSFLETPNDISVKNTSSIAISSTFGSALFETARIFNETSDYTFPIRKPGRHWIRLYFYPLVNKNYNLSMAKFSVSAQGFTLLRDHQIQNDTLVKEYSVNISSNSLVLTFTPSANSFAFINALEVVSQPDNLLPEEARTIGSQGRYRNLQTRALETVERVNMGNVAVPPQSDILGRLWVSDGSYLLRKSSVMFVSNEDAVEFTTGSLKEIAPSSVYGTATALNTSEAPMGYVNITWNFNVHPGFEYLIRFHFCDIVSISSTQNRLSKVYVNSWSVSRNFDLSNQTLNSFGTPYFIDVVEKVSNDPQLKVSIGPPSVDEQYPLVFLNGLEIMKVSDSRGGLDVSDSFKSSSKTKIAVIVGLSAGLFIAVVLAMLIFIVCRRRRKLALVGHSKTEDVAVIGMENNHVNRTGISGLKTGYRFPLSVIQEATDNFSENLVIGVGGFGKVYEGVLSDNTKVAVKRGVSESNQDWAMKWQRRGQLEEVVDPRIADQIKPDSLKKFGEIAEKCLAENSVFRPTMGDVLWNLEYVLQLQGVDKRRSRNDELSSPVDHLETGESTAEFSMGSMGDIAGVSMSKVFAQMMKEEIS
;
A
#
# COMPACT_ATOMS: atom_id res chain seq x y z
N MET A 1 46.27 53.33 -24.73
CA MET A 1 45.55 52.39 -25.62
C MET A 1 45.46 50.99 -25.03
N ARG A 2 46.54 50.17 -25.01
CA ARG A 2 46.51 48.74 -24.60
C ARG A 2 45.71 48.39 -23.32
N ILE A 3 45.71 49.24 -22.30
CA ILE A 3 44.94 49.00 -21.04
C ILE A 3 43.43 48.99 -21.30
N VAL A 4 42.92 49.85 -22.19
CA VAL A 4 41.48 49.95 -22.51
C VAL A 4 41.00 48.75 -23.33
N GLU A 5 41.86 48.21 -24.19
CA GLU A 5 41.58 46.99 -24.96
C GLU A 5 41.52 45.76 -24.04
N ASN A 6 42.45 45.64 -23.09
CA ASN A 6 42.41 44.57 -22.07
C ASN A 6 41.17 44.65 -21.18
N ILE A 7 40.74 45.85 -20.76
CA ILE A 7 39.51 46.02 -19.98
C ILE A 7 38.27 45.63 -20.80
N ARG A 8 38.21 46.00 -22.10
CA ARG A 8 37.13 45.58 -22.99
C ARG A 8 37.08 44.06 -23.20
N MET A 9 38.24 43.42 -23.37
CA MET A 9 38.36 41.96 -23.44
C MET A 9 37.88 41.27 -22.16
N VAL A 10 38.29 41.78 -20.99
CA VAL A 10 37.85 41.23 -19.68
C VAL A 10 36.34 41.41 -19.49
N ILE A 11 35.76 42.55 -19.87
CA ILE A 11 34.31 42.76 -19.82
C ILE A 11 33.57 41.83 -20.79
N TRP A 12 34.10 41.60 -22.01
CA TRP A 12 33.52 40.65 -22.96
C TRP A 12 33.59 39.20 -22.48
N VAL A 13 34.72 38.80 -21.89
CA VAL A 13 34.89 37.47 -21.30
C VAL A 13 33.99 37.29 -20.08
N LEU A 14 33.85 38.32 -19.23
CA LEU A 14 32.88 38.32 -18.11
C LEU A 14 31.43 38.32 -18.59
N SER A 15 31.08 39.03 -19.66
CA SER A 15 29.73 38.96 -20.22
C SER A 15 29.43 37.61 -20.84
N ILE A 16 30.39 36.98 -21.52
CA ILE A 16 30.24 35.61 -22.05
C ILE A 16 30.17 34.59 -20.90
N LEU A 17 30.95 34.74 -19.83
CA LEU A 17 30.86 33.90 -18.63
C LEU A 17 29.55 34.11 -17.85
N CYS A 18 28.99 35.32 -17.83
CA CYS A 18 27.63 35.58 -17.34
C CYS A 18 26.56 35.02 -18.28
N SER A 19 26.75 35.03 -19.60
CA SER A 19 25.89 34.34 -20.57
C SER A 19 26.00 32.82 -20.49
N LEU A 20 27.07 32.28 -19.91
CA LEU A 20 27.26 30.86 -19.60
C LEU A 20 26.68 30.48 -18.21
N ARG A 21 26.09 31.42 -17.47
CA ARG A 21 25.16 31.14 -16.37
C ARG A 21 23.74 30.86 -16.89
N PHE A 22 23.62 30.08 -17.98
CA PHE A 22 22.38 29.33 -18.16
C PHE A 22 22.27 28.40 -16.95
N SER A 23 21.22 28.59 -16.15
CA SER A 23 20.77 27.55 -15.24
C SER A 23 20.60 26.28 -16.06
N LEU A 24 21.23 25.18 -15.64
CA LEU A 24 20.98 23.84 -16.15
C LEU A 24 19.54 23.46 -15.77
N GLN A 25 18.59 23.98 -16.54
CA GLN A 25 17.19 23.61 -16.50
C GLN A 25 17.05 22.31 -17.26
N PHE A 26 16.39 21.33 -16.66
CA PHE A 26 16.14 20.04 -17.30
C PHE A 26 15.31 20.24 -18.57
N GLU A 27 15.89 19.88 -19.72
CA GLU A 27 15.19 19.85 -21.01
C GLU A 27 14.75 18.40 -21.30
N PRO A 28 13.45 18.08 -21.21
CA PRO A 28 12.95 16.71 -21.44
C PRO A 28 13.13 16.28 -22.92
N PRO A 29 13.80 15.15 -23.21
CA PRO A 29 14.00 14.65 -24.58
C PRO A 29 12.71 14.47 -25.39
N ASP A 30 11.66 13.97 -24.72
CA ASP A 30 10.30 13.85 -25.21
C ASP A 30 9.41 14.85 -24.45
N ASN A 31 8.74 15.75 -25.17
CA ASN A 31 7.99 16.87 -24.59
C ASN A 31 6.76 17.20 -25.45
N TYR A 32 5.68 16.45 -25.25
CA TYR A 32 4.42 16.61 -25.96
C TYR A 32 3.43 17.33 -25.07
N LEU A 33 3.13 18.60 -25.40
CA LEU A 33 2.17 19.44 -24.69
C LEU A 33 1.03 19.73 -25.66
N ILE A 34 -0.19 19.26 -25.37
CA ILE A 34 -1.28 19.20 -26.34
C ILE A 34 -2.55 19.86 -25.78
N ASP A 35 -3.09 20.83 -26.53
CA ASP A 35 -4.37 21.52 -26.26
C ASP A 35 -5.48 20.84 -27.08
N CYS A 36 -6.40 20.15 -26.40
CA CYS A 36 -7.24 19.12 -27.00
C CYS A 36 -8.63 19.66 -27.42
N GLY A 37 -8.92 19.58 -28.71
CA GLY A 37 -10.12 20.16 -29.33
C GLY A 37 -9.94 21.61 -29.77
N SER A 38 -8.75 22.17 -29.58
CA SER A 38 -8.39 23.53 -29.97
C SER A 38 -8.09 23.66 -31.47
N SER A 39 -8.21 24.88 -32.00
CA SER A 39 -7.92 25.21 -33.40
C SER A 39 -6.57 25.92 -33.60
N SER A 40 -5.88 26.25 -32.50
CA SER A 40 -4.66 27.08 -32.52
C SER A 40 -3.87 26.87 -31.24
N ASP A 41 -2.54 26.80 -31.36
CA ASP A 41 -1.65 26.65 -30.21
C ASP A 41 -1.90 27.72 -29.13
N VAL A 42 -1.82 27.30 -27.86
CA VAL A 42 -1.97 28.17 -26.69
C VAL A 42 -0.66 28.22 -25.90
N SER A 43 -0.33 29.39 -25.35
CA SER A 43 0.82 29.54 -24.44
C SER A 43 0.32 29.78 -23.03
N VAL A 44 0.78 28.96 -22.10
CA VAL A 44 0.43 29.03 -20.67
C VAL A 44 1.72 29.19 -19.89
N ASN A 45 1.95 30.41 -19.41
CA ASN A 45 3.27 30.88 -18.98
C ASN A 45 4.29 30.65 -20.13
N ASP A 46 5.49 30.16 -19.83
CA ASP A 46 6.53 29.88 -20.84
C ASP A 46 6.34 28.54 -21.58
N ARG A 47 5.21 27.84 -21.38
CA ARG A 47 4.92 26.53 -21.99
C ARG A 47 3.93 26.67 -23.14
N LYS A 48 4.33 26.23 -24.33
CA LYS A 48 3.48 26.20 -25.52
C LYS A 48 2.82 24.83 -25.69
N PHE A 49 1.49 24.81 -25.67
CA PHE A 49 0.67 23.63 -25.96
C PHE A 49 0.20 23.71 -27.42
N VAL A 50 0.36 22.62 -28.16
CA VAL A 50 0.05 22.52 -29.59
C VAL A 50 -1.38 22.02 -29.76
N ALA A 51 -2.15 22.62 -30.67
CA ALA A 51 -3.51 22.19 -30.95
C ALA A 51 -3.55 20.82 -31.64
N ASP A 52 -4.47 19.94 -31.24
CA ASP A 52 -4.57 18.56 -31.75
C ASP A 52 -5.55 18.36 -32.93
N GLY A 53 -6.02 19.45 -33.54
CA GLY A 53 -7.00 19.43 -34.65
C GLY A 53 -6.58 18.57 -35.85
N PHE A 54 -7.56 18.28 -36.73
CA PHE A 54 -7.61 17.50 -37.99
C PHE A 54 -6.35 16.93 -38.70
N ASN A 55 -5.13 17.44 -38.46
CA ASN A 55 -3.86 16.96 -39.01
C ASN A 55 -2.81 16.60 -37.93
N SER A 56 -3.18 16.44 -36.65
CA SER A 56 -2.19 16.05 -35.63
C SER A 56 -1.68 14.62 -35.90
N SER A 57 -0.36 14.48 -36.04
CA SER A 57 0.31 13.20 -36.33
C SER A 57 0.26 12.18 -35.19
N PHE A 58 -0.45 12.49 -34.12
CA PHE A 58 -0.48 11.73 -32.88
C PHE A 58 -1.83 11.07 -32.63
N LEU A 59 -2.94 11.62 -33.15
CA LEU A 59 -4.28 11.15 -32.83
C LEU A 59 -4.86 10.23 -33.92
N GLU A 60 -5.26 9.02 -33.52
CA GLU A 60 -6.09 8.11 -34.31
C GLU A 60 -7.50 8.04 -33.68
N THR A 61 -8.50 8.60 -34.38
CA THR A 61 -9.91 8.61 -33.92
C THR A 61 -10.86 8.36 -35.09
N PRO A 62 -11.95 7.58 -34.92
CA PRO A 62 -12.96 7.40 -35.97
C PRO A 62 -13.74 8.69 -36.29
N ASN A 63 -13.84 9.61 -35.32
CA ASN A 63 -14.61 10.86 -35.43
C ASN A 63 -13.78 12.03 -34.87
N ASP A 64 -13.68 13.13 -35.61
CA ASP A 64 -13.13 14.40 -35.10
C ASP A 64 -14.28 15.24 -34.50
N ILE A 65 -14.35 15.27 -33.17
CA ILE A 65 -15.35 16.02 -32.42
C ILE A 65 -14.64 16.86 -31.37
N SER A 66 -14.78 18.18 -31.45
CA SER A 66 -14.35 19.11 -30.41
C SER A 66 -15.48 20.00 -29.93
N VAL A 67 -15.31 20.52 -28.71
CA VAL A 67 -16.22 21.48 -28.09
C VAL A 67 -15.43 22.62 -27.46
N LYS A 68 -15.97 23.83 -27.56
CA LYS A 68 -15.44 25.02 -26.87
C LYS A 68 -16.40 25.46 -25.76
N ASN A 69 -15.86 25.98 -24.67
CA ASN A 69 -16.61 26.61 -23.60
C ASN A 69 -17.41 27.81 -24.14
N THR A 70 -18.71 27.82 -23.86
CA THR A 70 -19.61 28.96 -24.17
C THR A 70 -20.08 29.69 -22.92
N SER A 71 -19.61 29.30 -21.73
CA SER A 71 -19.92 29.96 -20.46
C SER A 71 -19.11 31.25 -20.31
N SER A 72 -19.73 32.28 -19.73
CA SER A 72 -19.06 33.52 -19.31
C SER A 72 -18.41 33.42 -17.93
N ILE A 73 -18.56 32.28 -17.24
CA ILE A 73 -17.93 32.03 -15.93
C ILE A 73 -16.45 31.70 -16.16
N ALA A 74 -15.56 32.45 -15.51
CA ALA A 74 -14.12 32.20 -15.56
C ALA A 74 -13.77 30.84 -14.91
N ILE A 75 -12.98 30.04 -15.62
CA ILE A 75 -12.48 28.75 -15.10
C ILE A 75 -11.33 29.05 -14.14
N SER A 76 -11.48 28.64 -12.87
CA SER A 76 -10.38 28.71 -11.90
C SER A 76 -9.46 27.50 -12.06
N SER A 77 -8.16 27.73 -12.30
CA SER A 77 -7.15 26.67 -12.32
C SER A 77 -5.75 27.22 -12.06
N THR A 78 -5.00 26.54 -11.20
CA THR A 78 -3.57 26.80 -10.94
C THR A 78 -2.67 26.39 -12.11
N PHE A 79 -3.17 25.56 -13.03
CA PHE A 79 -2.46 25.16 -14.25
C PHE A 79 -2.75 26.07 -15.45
N GLY A 80 -3.51 27.16 -15.25
CA GLY A 80 -3.95 28.08 -16.30
C GLY A 80 -5.30 27.71 -16.89
N SER A 81 -6.22 28.68 -16.95
CA SER A 81 -7.61 28.48 -17.39
C SER A 81 -7.74 28.07 -18.86
N ALA A 82 -6.78 28.48 -19.70
CA ALA A 82 -6.85 28.30 -21.15
C ALA A 82 -6.85 26.81 -21.57
N LEU A 83 -6.15 25.94 -20.82
CA LEU A 83 -6.13 24.47 -21.04
C LEU A 83 -7.47 23.77 -20.81
N PHE A 84 -8.49 24.51 -20.37
CA PHE A 84 -9.83 24.01 -20.08
C PHE A 84 -10.92 24.70 -20.93
N GLU A 85 -10.53 25.60 -21.85
CA GLU A 85 -11.47 26.30 -22.74
C GLU A 85 -12.01 25.40 -23.85
N THR A 86 -11.28 24.36 -24.25
CA THR A 86 -11.73 23.38 -25.24
C THR A 86 -11.65 21.96 -24.68
N ALA A 87 -12.34 21.03 -25.35
CA ALA A 87 -12.17 19.60 -25.14
C ALA A 87 -12.37 18.84 -26.45
N ARG A 88 -11.63 17.75 -26.60
CA ARG A 88 -11.90 16.72 -27.61
C ARG A 88 -12.82 15.65 -27.03
N ILE A 89 -13.70 15.10 -27.86
CA ILE A 89 -14.68 14.06 -27.50
C ILE A 89 -14.43 12.80 -28.34
N PHE A 90 -14.51 11.64 -27.69
CA PHE A 90 -14.43 10.33 -28.32
C PHE A 90 -15.71 9.55 -28.05
N ASN A 91 -16.48 9.26 -29.10
CA ASN A 91 -17.68 8.41 -29.01
C ASN A 91 -17.33 6.91 -29.16
N GLU A 92 -16.12 6.62 -29.64
CA GLU A 92 -15.57 5.27 -29.85
C GLU A 92 -14.18 5.21 -29.20
N THR A 93 -13.51 4.05 -29.25
CA THR A 93 -12.14 3.94 -28.73
C THR A 93 -11.19 4.69 -29.66
N SER A 94 -10.35 5.55 -29.09
CA SER A 94 -9.42 6.41 -29.83
C SER A 94 -8.07 6.46 -29.11
N ASP A 95 -6.99 6.55 -29.89
CA ASP A 95 -5.61 6.44 -29.41
C ASP A 95 -4.81 7.70 -29.72
N TYR A 96 -4.06 8.22 -28.75
CA TYR A 96 -2.91 9.07 -29.02
C TYR A 96 -1.63 8.25 -29.00
N THR A 97 -0.85 8.31 -30.07
CA THR A 97 0.47 7.66 -30.22
C THR A 97 1.57 8.70 -30.28
N PHE A 98 2.47 8.68 -29.30
CA PHE A 98 3.64 9.56 -29.22
C PHE A 98 4.91 8.76 -29.50
N PRO A 99 5.79 9.18 -30.43
CA PRO A 99 7.12 8.57 -30.55
C PRO A 99 7.96 8.90 -29.31
N ILE A 100 8.77 7.95 -28.85
CA ILE A 100 9.62 8.10 -27.67
C ILE A 100 11.09 8.03 -28.10
N ARG A 101 11.82 9.12 -27.87
CA ARG A 101 13.24 9.30 -28.22
C ARG A 101 14.15 8.71 -27.16
N LYS A 102 13.80 8.82 -25.88
CA LYS A 102 14.58 8.25 -24.77
C LYS A 102 13.71 7.29 -23.94
N PRO A 103 13.92 5.96 -24.03
CA PRO A 103 13.28 5.01 -23.12
C PRO A 103 13.53 5.35 -21.65
N GLY A 104 12.51 5.17 -20.81
CA GLY A 104 12.56 5.50 -19.39
C GLY A 104 11.22 6.01 -18.84
N ARG A 105 11.28 6.66 -17.68
CA ARG A 105 10.10 7.25 -17.02
C ARG A 105 9.56 8.45 -17.80
N HIS A 106 8.25 8.46 -18.00
CA HIS A 106 7.51 9.56 -18.59
C HIS A 106 6.36 9.95 -17.67
N TRP A 107 6.17 11.25 -17.50
CA TRP A 107 4.91 11.78 -16.98
C TRP A 107 3.84 11.73 -18.05
N ILE A 108 2.64 11.32 -17.64
CA ILE A 108 1.39 11.56 -18.36
C ILE A 108 0.55 12.46 -17.47
N ARG A 109 0.25 13.69 -17.92
CA ARG A 109 -0.74 14.55 -17.25
C ARG A 109 -1.99 14.63 -18.10
N LEU A 110 -3.14 14.38 -17.50
CA LEU A 110 -4.46 14.44 -18.16
C LEU A 110 -5.28 15.56 -17.51
N TYR A 111 -5.75 16.50 -18.33
CA TYR A 111 -6.50 17.67 -17.89
C TYR A 111 -7.97 17.52 -18.29
N PHE A 112 -8.86 17.59 -17.30
CA PHE A 112 -10.29 17.46 -17.47
C PHE A 112 -11.03 18.65 -16.85
N TYR A 113 -12.01 19.18 -17.57
CA TYR A 113 -13.03 20.09 -17.08
C TYR A 113 -14.34 19.78 -17.80
N PRO A 114 -15.43 19.44 -17.08
CA PRO A 114 -16.65 18.92 -17.68
C PRO A 114 -17.50 20.04 -18.30
N LEU A 115 -17.06 20.53 -19.47
CA LEU A 115 -17.74 21.57 -20.25
C LEU A 115 -19.21 21.20 -20.54
N VAL A 116 -20.06 22.23 -20.57
CA VAL A 116 -21.47 22.11 -20.98
C VAL A 116 -21.72 23.06 -22.15
N ASN A 117 -22.21 22.52 -23.26
CA ASN A 117 -22.67 23.29 -24.41
C ASN A 117 -24.03 22.76 -24.90
N LYS A 118 -24.51 23.25 -26.06
CA LYS A 118 -25.82 22.88 -26.61
C LYS A 118 -25.99 21.40 -26.97
N ASN A 119 -24.89 20.71 -27.28
CA ASN A 119 -24.90 19.36 -27.85
C ASN A 119 -24.34 18.31 -26.87
N TYR A 120 -23.45 18.73 -25.96
CA TYR A 120 -22.73 17.87 -25.03
C TYR A 120 -22.75 18.45 -23.61
N ASN A 121 -22.97 17.56 -22.64
CA ASN A 121 -22.72 17.81 -21.23
C ASN A 121 -21.62 16.84 -20.78
N LEU A 122 -20.36 17.29 -20.74
CA LEU A 122 -19.21 16.43 -20.48
C LEU A 122 -19.23 15.82 -19.07
N SER A 123 -20.02 16.35 -18.13
CA SER A 123 -20.24 15.70 -16.82
C SER A 123 -20.96 14.35 -16.92
N MET A 124 -21.60 14.04 -18.06
CA MET A 124 -22.22 12.74 -18.34
C MET A 124 -21.25 11.72 -18.97
N ALA A 125 -20.02 12.14 -19.28
CA ALA A 125 -19.00 11.26 -19.83
C ALA A 125 -18.58 10.20 -18.81
N LYS A 126 -18.48 8.95 -19.26
CA LYS A 126 -18.01 7.84 -18.46
C LYS A 126 -17.07 6.99 -19.30
N PHE A 127 -15.81 6.90 -18.90
CA PHE A 127 -14.78 6.28 -19.74
C PHE A 127 -13.59 5.75 -18.93
N SER A 128 -12.77 4.94 -19.59
CA SER A 128 -11.48 4.47 -19.08
C SER A 128 -10.34 5.08 -19.89
N VAL A 129 -9.17 5.21 -19.26
CA VAL A 129 -7.93 5.64 -19.91
C VAL A 129 -6.82 4.66 -19.57
N SER A 130 -6.06 4.22 -20.56
CA SER A 130 -4.93 3.30 -20.38
C SER A 130 -3.70 3.72 -21.16
N ALA A 131 -2.51 3.42 -20.63
CA ALA A 131 -1.24 3.68 -21.29
C ALA A 131 -0.30 2.48 -21.13
N GLN A 132 0.28 1.99 -22.23
CA GLN A 132 1.26 0.89 -22.24
C GLN A 132 0.86 -0.39 -21.47
N GLY A 133 -0.44 -0.68 -21.36
CA GLY A 133 -0.97 -1.82 -20.60
C GLY A 133 -1.33 -1.52 -19.13
N PHE A 134 -1.07 -0.31 -18.63
CA PHE A 134 -1.57 0.17 -17.34
C PHE A 134 -2.97 0.79 -17.49
N THR A 135 -3.90 0.49 -16.58
CA THR A 135 -5.19 1.22 -16.48
C THR A 135 -4.99 2.43 -15.56
N LEU A 136 -5.03 3.64 -16.13
CA LEU A 136 -4.85 4.91 -15.41
C LEU A 136 -6.14 5.39 -14.76
N LEU A 137 -7.25 5.29 -15.49
CA LEU A 137 -8.63 5.57 -15.05
C LEU A 137 -9.54 4.44 -15.53
N ARG A 138 -10.56 4.07 -14.74
CA ARG A 138 -11.54 3.04 -15.12
C ARG A 138 -12.96 3.51 -14.86
N ASP A 139 -13.80 3.48 -15.90
CA ASP A 139 -15.24 3.77 -15.75
C ASP A 139 -15.51 5.11 -15.03
N HIS A 140 -14.62 6.09 -15.19
CA HIS A 140 -14.57 7.30 -14.38
C HIS A 140 -15.49 8.39 -14.95
N GLN A 141 -16.08 9.20 -14.07
CA GLN A 141 -16.99 10.30 -14.40
C GLN A 141 -16.57 11.57 -13.65
N ILE A 142 -16.26 12.64 -14.40
CA ILE A 142 -15.78 13.92 -13.86
C ILE A 142 -16.99 14.85 -13.68
N GLN A 143 -17.27 15.31 -12.46
CA GLN A 143 -18.55 15.94 -12.15
C GLN A 143 -18.60 17.48 -12.27
N ASN A 144 -17.72 18.26 -11.63
CA ASN A 144 -17.83 19.73 -11.61
C ASN A 144 -16.51 20.50 -11.74
N ASP A 145 -15.47 20.12 -11.00
CA ASP A 145 -14.23 20.92 -10.92
C ASP A 145 -13.19 20.59 -12.00
N THR A 146 -12.18 21.45 -12.14
CA THR A 146 -10.98 21.16 -12.93
C THR A 146 -10.19 20.03 -12.26
N LEU A 147 -9.95 18.94 -12.99
CA LEU A 147 -9.21 17.79 -12.52
C LEU A 147 -7.95 17.61 -13.37
N VAL A 148 -6.79 17.57 -12.72
CA VAL A 148 -5.52 17.18 -13.34
C VAL A 148 -5.07 15.86 -12.70
N LYS A 149 -4.83 14.85 -13.53
CA LYS A 149 -4.28 13.56 -13.10
C LYS A 149 -2.85 13.43 -13.60
N GLU A 150 -1.89 13.25 -12.70
CA GLU A 150 -0.48 13.03 -13.02
C GLU A 150 -0.09 11.58 -12.75
N TYR A 151 0.45 10.92 -13.77
CA TYR A 151 0.96 9.56 -13.72
C TYR A 151 2.43 9.52 -14.11
N SER A 152 3.20 8.59 -13.56
CA SER A 152 4.57 8.29 -13.99
C SER A 152 4.67 6.84 -14.42
N VAL A 153 4.90 6.61 -15.71
CA VAL A 153 4.97 5.30 -16.37
C VAL A 153 6.37 5.05 -16.92
N ASN A 154 6.86 3.81 -16.87
CA ASN A 154 8.14 3.46 -17.45
C ASN A 154 7.93 2.86 -18.86
N ILE A 155 8.53 3.48 -19.88
CA ILE A 155 8.32 3.14 -21.28
C ILE A 155 9.63 2.61 -21.88
N SER A 156 9.62 1.36 -22.32
CA SER A 156 10.74 0.68 -22.97
C SER A 156 10.64 0.60 -24.49
N SER A 157 9.50 0.99 -25.06
CA SER A 157 9.21 0.99 -26.50
C SER A 157 9.49 2.34 -27.14
N ASN A 158 9.68 2.34 -28.47
CA ASN A 158 9.90 3.55 -29.28
C ASN A 158 8.63 4.42 -29.45
N SER A 159 7.52 4.04 -28.83
CA SER A 159 6.28 4.82 -28.77
C SER A 159 5.52 4.58 -27.47
N LEU A 160 4.75 5.58 -27.06
CA LEU A 160 3.75 5.54 -25.99
C LEU A 160 2.37 5.63 -26.64
N VAL A 161 1.47 4.69 -26.32
CA VAL A 161 0.07 4.72 -26.76
C VAL A 161 -0.83 4.99 -25.56
N LEU A 162 -1.66 6.02 -25.67
CA LEU A 162 -2.64 6.46 -24.69
C LEU A 162 -4.05 6.28 -25.27
N THR A 163 -4.74 5.26 -24.78
CA THR A 163 -6.07 4.83 -25.27
C THR A 163 -7.18 5.40 -24.40
N PHE A 164 -8.16 6.06 -25.02
CA PHE A 164 -9.42 6.47 -24.41
C PHE A 164 -10.53 5.51 -24.82
N THR A 165 -11.20 4.89 -23.84
CA THR A 165 -12.26 3.91 -24.08
C THR A 165 -13.58 4.35 -23.42
N PRO A 166 -14.56 4.83 -24.19
CA PRO A 166 -15.90 5.13 -23.68
C PRO A 166 -16.59 3.91 -23.05
N SER A 167 -17.39 4.14 -22.01
CA SER A 167 -18.32 3.13 -21.50
C SER A 167 -19.52 2.99 -22.44
N ALA A 168 -20.21 1.84 -22.40
CA ALA A 168 -21.40 1.61 -23.22
C ALA A 168 -22.46 2.72 -23.02
N ASN A 169 -22.96 3.27 -24.14
CA ASN A 169 -23.88 4.42 -24.19
C ASN A 169 -23.35 5.71 -23.53
N SER A 170 -22.03 5.91 -23.55
CA SER A 170 -21.36 7.13 -23.11
C SER A 170 -20.26 7.53 -24.10
N PHE A 171 -19.48 8.55 -23.75
CA PHE A 171 -18.36 9.08 -24.51
C PHE A 171 -17.20 9.39 -23.55
N ALA A 172 -16.00 9.55 -24.10
CA ALA A 172 -14.82 10.04 -23.39
C ALA A 172 -14.51 11.50 -23.80
N PHE A 173 -13.75 12.22 -22.97
CA PHE A 173 -13.23 13.53 -23.33
C PHE A 173 -11.88 13.82 -22.68
N ILE A 174 -11.17 14.82 -23.22
CA ILE A 174 -9.91 15.36 -22.67
C ILE A 174 -9.80 16.85 -23.07
N ASN A 175 -9.34 17.71 -22.17
CA ASN A 175 -9.16 19.15 -22.44
C ASN A 175 -7.73 19.51 -22.83
N ALA A 176 -6.76 18.92 -22.16
CA ALA A 176 -5.35 18.98 -22.52
C ALA A 176 -4.64 17.71 -22.05
N LEU A 177 -3.47 17.41 -22.61
CA LEU A 177 -2.61 16.35 -22.13
C LEU A 177 -1.12 16.73 -22.23
N GLU A 178 -0.32 16.12 -21.37
CA GLU A 178 1.13 16.18 -21.44
C GLU A 178 1.72 14.77 -21.45
N VAL A 179 2.70 14.52 -22.31
CA VAL A 179 3.60 13.36 -22.26
C VAL A 179 5.03 13.87 -22.28
N VAL A 180 5.73 13.77 -21.13
CA VAL A 180 7.01 14.44 -20.90
C VAL A 180 8.00 13.47 -20.26
N SER A 181 9.24 13.39 -20.76
CA SER A 181 10.30 12.60 -20.13
C SER A 181 10.56 13.10 -18.70
N GLN A 182 10.70 12.16 -17.76
CA GLN A 182 11.06 12.45 -16.38
C GLN A 182 12.59 12.39 -16.21
N PRO A 183 13.22 13.19 -15.33
CA PRO A 183 14.61 12.97 -14.97
C PRO A 183 14.84 11.58 -14.36
N ASP A 184 15.94 10.93 -14.74
CA ASP A 184 16.21 9.51 -14.43
C ASP A 184 16.25 9.25 -12.92
N ASN A 185 16.84 10.18 -12.15
CA ASN A 185 17.03 10.05 -10.70
C ASN A 185 15.86 10.61 -9.87
N LEU A 186 14.77 11.08 -10.50
CA LEU A 186 13.68 11.73 -9.76
C LEU A 186 12.86 10.75 -8.91
N LEU A 187 12.73 9.50 -9.35
CA LEU A 187 12.03 8.44 -8.61
C LEU A 187 12.97 7.25 -8.42
N PRO A 188 12.95 6.57 -7.26
CA PRO A 188 13.84 5.45 -7.01
C PRO A 188 13.40 4.21 -7.80
N GLU A 189 14.38 3.37 -8.16
CA GLU A 189 14.12 2.08 -8.80
C GLU A 189 13.39 1.11 -7.87
N GLU A 190 13.73 1.16 -6.58
CA GLU A 190 13.09 0.44 -5.49
C GLU A 190 13.03 1.27 -4.21
N ALA A 191 12.02 1.01 -3.37
CA ALA A 191 11.85 1.69 -2.09
C ALA A 191 11.51 0.69 -0.97
N ARG A 192 11.96 0.99 0.26
CA ARG A 192 11.79 0.10 1.42
C ARG A 192 10.33 0.05 1.86
N THR A 193 9.75 -1.14 1.94
CA THR A 193 8.41 -1.37 2.49
C THR A 193 8.43 -1.32 4.02
N ILE A 194 7.56 -0.49 4.59
CA ILE A 194 7.26 -0.51 6.03
C ILE A 194 6.12 -1.50 6.32
N GLY A 195 5.92 -1.83 7.59
CA GLY A 195 4.95 -2.83 8.05
C GLY A 195 5.18 -4.29 7.66
N SER A 196 6.05 -4.57 6.68
CA SER A 196 6.22 -5.89 6.06
C SER A 196 7.69 -6.35 6.01
N GLN A 197 8.25 -6.63 7.19
CA GLN A 197 9.59 -7.24 7.36
C GLN A 197 10.74 -6.51 6.63
N GLY A 198 10.62 -5.20 6.39
CA GLY A 198 11.67 -4.36 5.81
C GLY A 198 12.11 -4.74 4.39
N ARG A 199 11.23 -5.36 3.58
CA ARG A 199 11.54 -5.71 2.18
C ARG A 199 11.67 -4.47 1.31
N TYR A 200 12.16 -4.63 0.09
CA TYR A 200 12.14 -3.59 -0.93
C TYR A 200 11.07 -3.88 -1.99
N ARG A 201 10.45 -2.82 -2.52
CA ARG A 201 9.48 -2.87 -3.62
C ARG A 201 10.13 -2.27 -4.86
N ASN A 202 10.36 -3.10 -5.88
CA ASN A 202 10.69 -2.61 -7.21
C ASN A 202 9.53 -1.77 -7.77
N LEU A 203 9.86 -0.56 -8.20
CA LEU A 203 8.95 0.43 -8.78
C LEU A 203 9.16 0.59 -10.28
N GLN A 204 10.31 0.19 -10.85
CA GLN A 204 10.58 0.28 -12.30
C GLN A 204 9.49 -0.39 -13.15
N THR A 205 8.93 -1.52 -12.69
CA THR A 205 7.84 -2.24 -13.39
C THR A 205 6.44 -1.74 -13.03
N ARG A 206 6.33 -0.57 -12.40
CA ARG A 206 5.08 -0.01 -11.86
C ARG A 206 4.81 1.37 -12.44
N ALA A 207 3.60 1.58 -12.94
CA ALA A 207 3.02 2.91 -13.03
C ALA A 207 2.75 3.45 -11.62
N LEU A 208 2.95 4.75 -11.46
CA LEU A 208 2.60 5.52 -10.27
C LEU A 208 1.55 6.58 -10.63
N GLU A 209 0.63 6.89 -9.72
CA GLU A 209 -0.24 8.07 -9.77
C GLU A 209 0.16 9.01 -8.64
N THR A 210 0.46 10.28 -8.94
CA THR A 210 0.63 11.30 -7.89
C THR A 210 -0.73 11.57 -7.28
N VAL A 211 -0.91 11.20 -6.01
CA VAL A 211 -2.16 11.42 -5.27
C VAL A 211 -2.12 12.76 -4.56
N GLU A 212 -1.01 13.07 -3.91
CA GLU A 212 -0.77 14.37 -3.30
C GLU A 212 0.71 14.76 -3.44
N ARG A 213 0.96 16.06 -3.58
CA ARG A 213 2.29 16.68 -3.56
C ARG A 213 2.18 17.96 -2.76
N VAL A 214 2.81 18.00 -1.59
CA VAL A 214 2.47 18.93 -0.52
C VAL A 214 3.71 19.71 -0.10
N ASN A 215 3.58 21.03 -0.08
CA ASN A 215 4.55 21.94 0.51
C ASN A 215 4.13 22.30 1.95
N MET A 216 5.07 22.20 2.88
CA MET A 216 4.84 22.50 4.29
C MET A 216 5.11 23.98 4.57
N GLY A 217 4.53 24.53 5.63
CA GLY A 217 4.52 25.97 5.89
C GLY A 217 3.22 26.66 5.43
N ASN A 218 2.19 25.90 5.06
CA ASN A 218 0.88 26.37 4.61
C ASN A 218 0.93 27.34 3.39
N VAL A 219 1.91 27.16 2.51
CA VAL A 219 2.05 27.91 1.24
C VAL A 219 2.13 26.92 0.08
N ALA A 220 1.38 27.16 -0.99
CA ALA A 220 1.43 26.34 -2.21
C ALA A 220 2.54 26.83 -3.16
N VAL A 221 3.22 25.89 -3.85
CA VAL A 221 4.15 26.21 -4.94
C VAL A 221 3.45 25.89 -6.27
N PRO A 222 3.10 26.89 -7.09
CA PRO A 222 2.36 26.68 -8.33
C PRO A 222 3.29 26.16 -9.45
N PRO A 223 2.74 25.55 -10.52
CA PRO A 223 3.53 24.93 -11.60
C PRO A 223 4.62 25.81 -12.21
N GLN A 224 4.38 27.12 -12.35
CA GLN A 224 5.37 28.07 -12.88
C GLN A 224 6.59 28.32 -11.97
N SER A 225 6.52 27.88 -10.71
CA SER A 225 7.58 28.01 -9.71
C SER A 225 8.36 26.70 -9.48
N ASP A 226 8.05 25.65 -10.24
CA ASP A 226 8.78 24.38 -10.27
C ASP A 226 9.31 24.14 -11.68
N ILE A 227 10.61 23.86 -11.82
CA ILE A 227 11.25 23.65 -13.14
C ILE A 227 10.67 22.46 -13.92
N LEU A 228 9.95 21.55 -13.25
CA LEU A 228 9.28 20.37 -13.83
C LEU A 228 7.75 20.56 -13.96
N GLY A 229 7.23 21.77 -13.74
CA GLY A 229 5.82 22.13 -13.92
C GLY A 229 4.86 21.44 -12.93
N ARG A 230 5.34 21.06 -11.75
CA ARG A 230 4.55 20.36 -10.73
C ARG A 230 3.86 21.36 -9.81
N LEU A 231 2.59 21.10 -9.47
CA LEU A 231 1.90 21.79 -8.38
C LEU A 231 2.25 21.14 -7.04
N TRP A 232 2.65 21.95 -6.06
CA TRP A 232 2.70 21.57 -4.64
C TRP A 232 1.58 22.31 -3.89
N VAL A 233 0.63 21.59 -3.31
CA VAL A 233 -0.47 22.18 -2.51
C VAL A 233 0.00 22.49 -1.09
N SER A 234 -0.67 23.40 -0.39
CA SER A 234 -0.33 23.74 1.00
C SER A 234 -0.77 22.66 1.99
N ASP A 235 0.05 22.39 3.00
CA ASP A 235 -0.20 21.33 3.99
C ASP A 235 -1.36 21.61 4.98
N GLY A 236 -1.79 22.87 5.08
CA GLY A 236 -2.69 23.33 6.12
C GLY A 236 -4.11 22.74 6.09
N SER A 237 -4.58 22.17 4.98
CA SER A 237 -5.86 21.43 4.93
C SER A 237 -5.76 20.04 5.55
N TYR A 238 -4.57 19.43 5.55
CA TYR A 238 -4.35 18.04 5.98
C TYR A 238 -3.97 17.92 7.46
N LEU A 239 -3.53 19.01 8.10
CA LEU A 239 -3.14 19.05 9.51
C LEU A 239 -4.30 18.75 10.48
N LEU A 240 -4.13 17.73 11.34
CA LEU A 240 -5.12 17.36 12.36
C LEU A 240 -5.19 18.34 13.54
N ARG A 241 -4.11 19.06 13.87
CA ARG A 241 -4.04 20.02 14.99
C ARG A 241 -3.21 21.25 14.63
N LYS A 242 -3.87 22.30 14.15
CA LYS A 242 -3.21 23.55 13.72
C LYS A 242 -2.60 24.35 14.88
N SER A 243 -3.18 24.28 16.08
CA SER A 243 -2.69 24.99 17.28
C SER A 243 -1.48 24.34 17.96
N SER A 244 -0.83 23.37 17.31
CA SER A 244 0.40 22.72 17.83
C SER A 244 1.58 22.91 16.89
N VAL A 245 1.42 23.68 15.82
CA VAL A 245 2.46 23.93 14.82
C VAL A 245 2.69 25.41 14.60
N MET A 246 3.87 25.72 14.07
CA MET A 246 4.24 27.01 13.53
C MET A 246 4.75 26.83 12.10
N PHE A 247 4.48 27.81 11.24
CA PHE A 247 4.97 27.82 9.86
C PHE A 247 6.25 28.66 9.78
N VAL A 248 7.26 28.13 9.12
CA VAL A 248 8.60 28.74 8.97
C VAL A 248 8.88 28.93 7.48
N SER A 249 9.54 30.03 7.12
CA SER A 249 10.00 30.32 5.76
C SER A 249 11.36 31.01 5.80
N ASN A 250 12.31 30.50 5.03
CA ASN A 250 13.64 31.04 4.81
C ASN A 250 14.25 30.39 3.55
N GLU A 251 13.82 30.82 2.37
CA GLU A 251 14.28 30.27 1.08
C GLU A 251 15.76 30.57 0.79
N ASP A 252 16.25 31.73 1.25
CA ASP A 252 17.67 32.14 1.09
C ASP A 252 18.66 31.21 1.82
N ALA A 253 18.19 30.43 2.80
CA ALA A 253 19.01 29.44 3.49
C ALA A 253 19.21 28.13 2.70
N VAL A 254 18.52 27.90 1.58
CA VAL A 254 18.55 26.60 0.88
C VAL A 254 19.81 26.44 0.01
N GLU A 255 20.71 25.55 0.43
CA GLU A 255 21.97 25.25 -0.25
C GLU A 255 21.95 23.88 -0.95
N PHE A 256 21.73 23.90 -2.27
CA PHE A 256 21.83 22.71 -3.10
C PHE A 256 23.30 22.32 -3.34
N THR A 257 23.80 21.37 -2.56
CA THR A 257 25.16 20.78 -2.69
C THR A 257 25.38 20.03 -4.01
N THR A 258 24.31 19.58 -4.67
CA THR A 258 24.36 18.92 -5.99
C THR A 258 23.25 19.45 -6.91
N GLY A 259 23.52 19.52 -8.21
CA GLY A 259 22.56 20.01 -9.20
C GLY A 259 21.30 19.14 -9.31
N SER A 260 21.44 17.82 -9.19
CA SER A 260 20.35 16.84 -9.27
C SER A 260 19.27 17.01 -8.20
N LEU A 261 19.60 17.57 -7.03
CA LEU A 261 18.61 17.79 -5.96
C LEU A 261 17.60 18.90 -6.31
N LYS A 262 17.91 19.80 -7.27
CA LYS A 262 16.98 20.85 -7.74
C LYS A 262 15.81 20.29 -8.54
N GLU A 263 16.00 19.13 -9.18
CA GLU A 263 14.94 18.41 -9.88
C GLU A 263 14.02 17.70 -8.87
N ILE A 264 14.56 17.23 -7.74
CA ILE A 264 13.78 16.55 -6.68
C ILE A 264 12.67 17.45 -6.15
N ALA A 265 12.99 18.67 -5.69
CA ALA A 265 12.02 19.70 -5.33
C ALA A 265 12.67 21.10 -5.38
N PRO A 266 11.91 22.18 -5.65
CA PRO A 266 12.44 23.53 -5.74
C PRO A 266 12.88 24.10 -4.39
N SER A 267 13.65 25.19 -4.41
CA SER A 267 14.06 25.96 -3.23
C SER A 267 12.87 26.37 -2.37
N SER A 268 11.76 26.77 -3.00
CA SER A 268 10.51 27.17 -2.35
C SER A 268 9.80 26.06 -1.57
N VAL A 269 10.18 24.78 -1.75
CA VAL A 269 9.72 23.66 -0.91
C VAL A 269 10.66 23.43 0.27
N TYR A 270 11.97 23.36 0.01
CA TYR A 270 12.96 23.19 1.09
C TYR A 270 13.10 24.43 1.99
N GLY A 271 12.73 25.60 1.47
CA GLY A 271 12.74 26.91 2.12
C GLY A 271 11.51 27.21 2.97
N THR A 272 10.52 26.31 3.00
CA THR A 272 9.37 26.41 3.93
C THR A 272 9.25 25.15 4.78
N ALA A 273 8.66 25.27 5.96
CA ALA A 273 8.46 24.14 6.86
C ALA A 273 7.25 24.32 7.79
N THR A 274 6.64 23.20 8.15
CA THR A 274 5.71 23.11 9.29
C THR A 274 6.46 22.48 10.45
N ALA A 275 6.67 23.26 11.51
CA ALA A 275 7.44 22.89 12.70
C ALA A 275 6.55 22.78 13.95
N LEU A 276 6.99 22.03 14.96
CA LEU A 276 6.25 21.88 16.23
C LEU A 276 6.36 23.16 17.06
N ASN A 277 5.23 23.74 17.47
CA ASN A 277 5.25 24.95 18.31
C ASN A 277 5.51 24.58 19.78
N THR A 278 6.77 24.68 20.23
CA THR A 278 7.19 24.28 21.59
C THR A 278 6.74 25.25 22.70
N SER A 279 6.19 26.43 22.37
CA SER A 279 5.67 27.37 23.39
C SER A 279 4.20 27.08 23.76
N GLU A 280 3.43 26.48 22.84
CA GLU A 280 2.01 26.19 23.02
C GLU A 280 1.72 24.68 23.16
N ALA A 281 2.59 23.80 22.66
CA ALA A 281 2.44 22.36 22.81
C ALA A 281 2.91 21.88 24.20
N PRO A 282 2.14 21.03 24.91
CA PRO A 282 2.59 20.37 26.12
C PRO A 282 3.88 19.56 25.87
N MET A 283 4.94 19.90 26.61
CA MET A 283 6.29 19.33 26.49
C MET A 283 6.29 17.82 26.22
N GLY A 284 6.76 17.41 25.02
CA GLY A 284 7.21 16.04 24.73
C GLY A 284 6.20 15.01 24.20
N TYR A 285 4.90 15.34 24.05
CA TYR A 285 3.87 14.31 23.76
C TYR A 285 3.03 14.49 22.48
N VAL A 286 3.27 15.52 21.67
CA VAL A 286 2.46 15.80 20.47
C VAL A 286 3.28 15.58 19.20
N ASN A 287 2.86 14.61 18.38
CA ASN A 287 3.34 14.48 17.01
C ASN A 287 2.57 15.46 16.11
N ILE A 288 3.27 16.17 15.23
CA ILE A 288 2.63 16.81 14.07
C ILE A 288 2.06 15.69 13.22
N THR A 289 0.81 15.80 12.77
CA THR A 289 0.15 14.76 11.97
C THR A 289 -0.71 15.35 10.87
N TRP A 290 -0.43 14.90 9.65
CA TRP A 290 -1.22 15.16 8.44
C TRP A 290 -2.03 13.90 8.08
N ASN A 291 -3.20 14.10 7.49
CA ASN A 291 -4.16 13.03 7.19
C ASN A 291 -4.67 13.15 5.75
N PHE A 292 -4.38 12.15 4.93
CA PHE A 292 -4.64 12.15 3.49
C PHE A 292 -5.67 11.09 3.11
N ASN A 293 -6.59 11.41 2.20
CA ASN A 293 -7.54 10.43 1.68
C ASN A 293 -6.85 9.56 0.63
N VAL A 294 -7.02 8.24 0.74
CA VAL A 294 -6.37 7.21 -0.10
C VAL A 294 -7.34 6.07 -0.38
N HIS A 295 -6.99 5.20 -1.33
CA HIS A 295 -7.78 4.04 -1.71
C HIS A 295 -7.23 2.77 -1.02
N PRO A 296 -8.02 2.10 -0.17
CA PRO A 296 -7.64 0.82 0.42
C PRO A 296 -7.34 -0.25 -0.65
N GLY A 297 -6.41 -1.14 -0.34
CA GLY A 297 -5.93 -2.22 -1.20
C GLY A 297 -4.65 -1.89 -1.98
N PHE A 298 -4.29 -0.61 -2.10
CA PHE A 298 -3.10 -0.16 -2.83
C PHE A 298 -1.85 -0.02 -1.95
N GLU A 299 -0.69 -0.01 -2.61
CA GLU A 299 0.57 0.40 -2.02
C GLU A 299 0.86 1.86 -2.41
N TYR A 300 1.54 2.58 -1.54
CA TYR A 300 1.84 4.00 -1.68
C TYR A 300 3.32 4.23 -1.45
N LEU A 301 3.99 4.84 -2.44
CA LEU A 301 5.29 5.47 -2.23
C LEU A 301 5.05 6.80 -1.50
N ILE A 302 5.72 7.00 -0.38
CA ILE A 302 5.72 8.26 0.37
C ILE A 302 7.15 8.78 0.41
N ARG A 303 7.34 10.00 -0.11
CA ARG A 303 8.60 10.74 -0.03
C ARG A 303 8.47 11.86 0.99
N PHE A 304 9.38 11.89 1.96
CA PHE A 304 9.53 12.98 2.92
C PHE A 304 10.66 13.91 2.49
N HIS A 305 10.46 15.23 2.53
CA HIS A 305 11.50 16.23 2.23
C HIS A 305 11.87 17.00 3.50
N PHE A 306 13.17 17.11 3.74
CA PHE A 306 13.79 17.77 4.89
C PHE A 306 14.83 18.78 4.43
N CYS A 307 14.88 19.93 5.09
CA CYS A 307 15.92 20.94 4.96
C CYS A 307 15.92 21.77 6.25
N ASP A 308 17.08 21.84 6.91
CA ASP A 308 17.17 22.57 8.17
C ASP A 308 17.28 24.08 7.94
N ILE A 309 16.11 24.73 8.01
CA ILE A 309 15.93 26.18 7.99
C ILE A 309 15.49 26.73 9.36
N VAL A 310 15.50 25.87 10.41
CA VAL A 310 14.87 26.15 11.71
C VAL A 310 15.92 26.24 12.83
N SER A 311 17.03 25.51 12.74
CA SER A 311 18.11 25.59 13.74
C SER A 311 18.77 26.97 13.77
N ILE A 312 19.05 27.44 14.98
CA ILE A 312 19.85 28.64 15.26
C ILE A 312 21.30 28.28 15.67
N SER A 313 21.58 27.03 16.05
CA SER A 313 22.94 26.54 16.32
C SER A 313 23.12 25.07 15.99
N SER A 314 24.38 24.67 15.71
CA SER A 314 24.74 23.29 15.37
C SER A 314 24.70 22.33 16.58
N THR A 315 24.45 22.87 17.77
CA THR A 315 24.30 22.14 19.03
C THR A 315 22.86 21.72 19.32
N GLN A 316 21.87 22.17 18.54
CA GLN A 316 20.47 21.74 18.68
C GLN A 316 20.27 20.36 18.08
N ASN A 317 19.51 19.50 18.78
CA ASN A 317 19.23 18.17 18.28
C ASN A 317 18.09 18.17 17.24
N ARG A 318 18.35 17.52 16.11
CA ARG A 318 17.42 17.29 15.00
C ARG A 318 16.96 15.83 14.91
N LEU A 319 17.13 15.08 15.99
CA LEU A 319 16.50 13.78 16.16
C LEU A 319 14.98 13.91 16.10
N SER A 320 14.36 13.09 15.25
CA SER A 320 12.90 12.97 15.16
C SER A 320 12.47 11.52 14.94
N LYS A 321 11.22 11.23 15.32
CA LYS A 321 10.52 10.01 14.93
C LYS A 321 9.66 10.31 13.73
N VAL A 322 9.77 9.48 12.69
CA VAL A 322 8.95 9.57 11.48
C VAL A 322 8.06 8.34 11.40
N TYR A 323 6.77 8.55 11.16
CA TYR A 323 5.74 7.52 11.11
C TYR A 323 4.84 7.67 9.88
N VAL A 324 4.37 6.53 9.37
CA VAL A 324 3.23 6.43 8.45
C VAL A 324 2.26 5.42 9.07
N ASN A 325 1.00 5.83 9.25
CA ASN A 325 0.00 5.12 10.04
C ASN A 325 0.58 4.73 11.42
N SER A 326 0.56 3.44 11.77
CA SER A 326 1.16 2.92 13.00
C SER A 326 2.62 2.45 12.84
N TRP A 327 3.19 2.55 11.64
CA TRP A 327 4.53 2.06 11.34
C TRP A 327 5.58 3.16 11.46
N SER A 328 6.68 2.84 12.14
CA SER A 328 7.83 3.73 12.21
C SER A 328 8.66 3.61 10.93
N VAL A 329 8.82 4.73 10.24
CA VAL A 329 9.81 4.91 9.16
C VAL A 329 11.20 4.94 9.79
N SER A 330 11.38 5.78 10.81
CA SER A 330 12.56 5.80 11.67
C SER A 330 12.16 6.25 13.08
N ARG A 331 12.83 5.72 14.11
CA ARG A 331 12.64 6.12 15.51
C ARG A 331 13.60 7.21 15.95
N ASN A 332 14.78 7.24 15.34
CA ASN A 332 15.90 8.12 15.66
C ASN A 332 16.44 8.69 14.32
N PHE A 333 15.61 9.41 13.56
CA PHE A 333 16.05 10.08 12.34
C PHE A 333 16.85 11.33 12.73
N ASP A 334 18.16 11.27 12.57
CA ASP A 334 19.06 12.42 12.72
C ASP A 334 19.35 13.04 11.34
N LEU A 335 18.77 14.20 11.07
CA LEU A 335 19.04 14.97 9.86
C LEU A 335 20.50 15.43 9.79
N SER A 336 21.14 15.70 10.94
CA SER A 336 22.52 16.20 11.03
C SER A 336 23.50 15.20 10.41
N ASN A 337 23.34 13.92 10.71
CA ASN A 337 24.17 12.87 10.15
C ASN A 337 23.98 12.72 8.62
N GLN A 338 22.78 13.01 8.10
CA GLN A 338 22.52 12.95 6.65
C GLN A 338 23.07 14.17 5.89
N THR A 339 23.05 15.35 6.50
CA THR A 339 23.53 16.59 5.87
C THR A 339 24.97 16.96 6.24
N LEU A 340 25.72 16.05 6.89
CA LEU A 340 27.08 16.30 7.41
C LEU A 340 27.15 17.54 8.34
N ASN A 341 26.11 17.73 9.15
CA ASN A 341 25.88 18.86 10.05
C ASN A 341 25.75 20.23 9.35
N SER A 342 25.50 20.23 8.03
CA SER A 342 25.23 21.43 7.25
C SER A 342 23.75 21.84 7.36
N PHE A 343 23.50 23.13 7.59
CA PHE A 343 22.18 23.74 7.49
C PHE A 343 21.77 23.91 6.03
N GLY A 344 20.49 24.19 5.79
CA GLY A 344 20.00 24.56 4.46
C GLY A 344 20.08 23.46 3.40
N THR A 345 20.65 22.30 3.73
CA THR A 345 21.02 21.25 2.78
C THR A 345 19.84 20.31 2.58
N PRO A 346 19.28 20.21 1.36
CA PRO A 346 18.13 19.36 1.08
C PRO A 346 18.42 17.87 1.27
N TYR A 347 17.47 17.15 1.85
CA TYR A 347 17.49 15.70 2.02
C TYR A 347 16.09 15.11 1.87
N PHE A 348 15.98 13.84 1.46
CA PHE A 348 14.68 13.16 1.35
C PHE A 348 14.74 11.67 1.75
N ILE A 349 13.59 11.09 2.08
CA ILE A 349 13.43 9.67 2.43
C ILE A 349 12.25 9.08 1.68
N ASP A 350 12.48 7.95 1.00
CA ASP A 350 11.44 7.17 0.32
C ASP A 350 11.06 5.89 1.09
N VAL A 351 9.76 5.67 1.29
CA VAL A 351 9.19 4.43 1.85
C VAL A 351 7.94 3.99 1.10
N VAL A 352 7.61 2.71 1.18
CA VAL A 352 6.35 2.16 0.64
C VAL A 352 5.50 1.59 1.77
N GLU A 353 4.24 2.02 1.87
CA GLU A 353 3.24 1.47 2.80
C GLU A 353 2.07 0.83 2.04
N LYS A 354 1.53 -0.27 2.58
CA LYS A 354 0.32 -0.90 2.04
C LYS A 354 -0.92 -0.55 2.85
N VAL A 355 -1.72 0.39 2.33
CA VAL A 355 -2.99 0.78 2.93
C VAL A 355 -4.02 -0.32 2.68
N SER A 356 -4.42 -1.04 3.73
CA SER A 356 -5.26 -2.24 3.58
C SER A 356 -6.75 -1.98 3.78
N ASN A 357 -7.14 -1.26 4.86
CA ASN A 357 -8.55 -1.11 5.26
C ASN A 357 -8.98 0.36 5.53
N ASP A 358 -8.14 1.17 6.18
CA ASP A 358 -8.42 2.58 6.45
C ASP A 358 -8.32 3.38 5.14
N PRO A 359 -9.34 4.15 4.69
CA PRO A 359 -9.24 5.05 3.55
C PRO A 359 -8.42 6.31 3.84
N GLN A 360 -7.74 6.37 4.99
CA GLN A 360 -6.84 7.47 5.37
C GLN A 360 -5.41 6.99 5.56
N LEU A 361 -4.47 7.79 5.05
CA LEU A 361 -3.04 7.67 5.26
C LEU A 361 -2.61 8.78 6.20
N LYS A 362 -2.16 8.40 7.40
CA LYS A 362 -1.67 9.34 8.42
C LYS A 362 -0.15 9.42 8.30
N VAL A 363 0.38 10.63 8.20
CA VAL A 363 1.83 10.88 8.24
C VAL A 363 2.10 11.69 9.50
N SER A 364 3.06 11.24 10.32
CA SER A 364 3.37 11.91 11.58
C SER A 364 4.86 12.07 11.79
N ILE A 365 5.27 13.23 12.32
CA ILE A 365 6.61 13.48 12.83
C ILE A 365 6.54 13.97 14.28
N GLY A 366 7.47 13.52 15.13
CA GLY A 366 7.46 13.83 16.55
C GLY A 366 8.82 13.76 17.23
N PRO A 367 8.93 14.22 18.48
CA PRO A 367 10.18 14.26 19.23
C PRO A 367 10.68 12.86 19.63
N PRO A 368 11.99 12.66 19.88
CA PRO A 368 12.56 11.43 20.45
C PRO A 368 11.98 11.14 21.86
N SER A 369 12.24 9.94 22.40
CA SER A 369 11.67 9.55 23.70
C SER A 369 12.61 9.91 24.85
N VAL A 370 12.17 10.86 25.68
CA VAL A 370 12.75 11.24 27.00
C VAL A 370 14.08 12.01 26.95
N ASP A 371 14.20 13.01 27.84
CA ASP A 371 15.41 13.76 28.24
C ASP A 371 16.15 14.67 27.25
N GLU A 372 15.60 14.99 26.08
CA GLU A 372 16.18 16.03 25.21
C GLU A 372 15.49 17.39 25.36
N GLN A 373 16.30 18.41 25.67
CA GLN A 373 15.85 19.78 25.88
C GLN A 373 15.71 20.50 24.52
N TYR A 374 14.48 20.55 24.01
CA TYR A 374 14.06 21.19 22.74
C TYR A 374 14.51 20.47 21.43
N PRO A 375 14.02 19.26 21.14
CA PRO A 375 14.20 18.63 19.83
C PRO A 375 13.45 19.43 18.74
N LEU A 376 14.16 19.80 17.67
CA LEU A 376 13.57 20.49 16.52
C LEU A 376 12.85 19.49 15.62
N VAL A 377 11.52 19.60 15.56
CA VAL A 377 10.64 18.70 14.81
C VAL A 377 9.96 19.50 13.71
N PHE A 378 10.29 19.20 12.44
CA PHE A 378 9.75 19.89 11.27
C PHE A 378 9.75 18.98 10.02
N LEU A 379 8.94 19.34 9.04
CA LEU A 379 8.91 18.76 7.70
C LEU A 379 8.80 19.89 6.68
N ASN A 380 9.45 19.76 5.53
CA ASN A 380 9.49 20.79 4.48
C ASN A 380 8.58 20.45 3.28
N GLY A 381 8.48 19.17 2.93
CA GLY A 381 7.59 18.70 1.86
C GLY A 381 7.24 17.22 1.98
N LEU A 382 6.22 16.80 1.24
CA LEU A 382 5.77 15.41 1.18
C LEU A 382 5.19 15.10 -0.21
N GLU A 383 5.58 13.97 -0.80
CA GLU A 383 4.91 13.42 -1.98
C GLU A 383 4.28 12.07 -1.63
N ILE A 384 3.08 11.80 -2.14
CA ILE A 384 2.33 10.55 -1.97
C ILE A 384 1.93 10.05 -3.37
N MET A 385 2.53 8.95 -3.81
CA MET A 385 2.21 8.32 -5.09
C MET A 385 1.64 6.92 -4.90
N LYS A 386 0.45 6.66 -5.46
CA LYS A 386 -0.16 5.32 -5.49
C LYS A 386 0.60 4.44 -6.47
N VAL A 387 0.97 3.25 -6.05
CA VAL A 387 1.65 2.22 -6.85
C VAL A 387 0.61 1.30 -7.50
N SER A 388 0.74 1.07 -8.81
CA SER A 388 -0.15 0.17 -9.57
C SER A 388 -0.20 -1.26 -9.03
N ASP A 389 -1.40 -1.86 -9.08
CA ASP A 389 -1.64 -3.25 -8.64
C ASP A 389 -0.89 -4.28 -9.51
N SER A 390 -0.92 -5.56 -9.15
CA SER A 390 -0.25 -6.62 -9.91
C SER A 390 -0.79 -6.88 -11.32
N ARG A 391 -1.84 -6.16 -11.74
CA ARG A 391 -2.44 -6.18 -13.09
C ARG A 391 -2.27 -4.85 -13.81
N GLY A 392 -1.48 -3.92 -13.27
CA GLY A 392 -1.26 -2.59 -13.86
C GLY A 392 -2.40 -1.60 -13.65
N GLY A 393 -3.36 -1.85 -12.76
CA GLY A 393 -4.41 -0.90 -12.44
C GLY A 393 -3.98 0.13 -11.39
N LEU A 394 -4.35 1.40 -11.60
CA LEU A 394 -4.25 2.48 -10.59
C LEU A 394 -5.61 2.90 -10.02
N ASP A 395 -6.70 2.44 -10.63
CA ASP A 395 -8.07 2.74 -10.19
C ASP A 395 -8.71 1.58 -9.41
N VAL A 396 -9.62 1.90 -8.49
CA VAL A 396 -10.35 0.91 -7.69
C VAL A 396 -11.34 0.20 -8.59
N SER A 397 -11.10 -1.08 -8.85
CA SER A 397 -12.11 -1.93 -9.48
C SER A 397 -13.32 -2.06 -8.54
N ASP A 398 -14.50 -1.57 -8.95
CA ASP A 398 -15.78 -1.59 -8.20
C ASP A 398 -16.31 -3.01 -7.86
N SER A 399 -15.45 -4.02 -8.06
CA SER A 399 -15.67 -5.46 -8.02
C SER A 399 -15.80 -6.06 -6.61
N PHE A 400 -15.79 -5.23 -5.55
CA PHE A 400 -16.33 -5.65 -4.25
C PHE A 400 -17.86 -5.78 -4.27
N LYS A 401 -18.54 -5.24 -5.30
CA LYS A 401 -19.84 -5.76 -5.72
C LYS A 401 -19.65 -7.13 -6.35
N SER A 402 -19.81 -8.16 -5.52
CA SER A 402 -19.98 -9.56 -5.95
C SER A 402 -21.10 -9.68 -6.99
N SER A 403 -20.73 -9.64 -8.28
CA SER A 403 -21.61 -10.03 -9.37
C SER A 403 -21.82 -11.55 -9.32
N SER A 404 -22.76 -11.99 -8.50
CA SER A 404 -23.11 -13.41 -8.30
C SER A 404 -23.77 -14.04 -9.53
N LYS A 405 -24.05 -13.26 -10.59
CA LYS A 405 -24.91 -13.66 -11.71
C LYS A 405 -24.31 -14.71 -12.65
N THR A 406 -22.98 -14.88 -12.70
CA THR A 406 -22.34 -15.94 -13.52
C THR A 406 -22.20 -17.29 -12.83
N LYS A 407 -22.38 -17.40 -11.51
CA LYS A 407 -22.37 -18.71 -10.81
C LYS A 407 -23.74 -19.40 -10.79
N ILE A 408 -24.83 -18.63 -10.79
CA ILE A 408 -26.19 -19.19 -10.75
C ILE A 408 -26.52 -19.93 -12.06
N ALA A 409 -26.18 -19.37 -13.23
CA ALA A 409 -26.44 -20.00 -14.52
C ALA A 409 -25.76 -21.39 -14.67
N VAL A 410 -24.53 -21.53 -14.19
CA VAL A 410 -23.79 -22.80 -14.24
C VAL A 410 -24.37 -23.83 -13.26
N ILE A 411 -24.76 -23.41 -12.05
CA ILE A 411 -25.36 -24.31 -11.05
C ILE A 411 -26.75 -24.78 -11.49
N VAL A 412 -27.58 -23.91 -12.09
CA VAL A 412 -28.90 -24.26 -12.64
C VAL A 412 -28.78 -25.17 -13.87
N GLY A 413 -27.78 -24.94 -14.73
CA GLY A 413 -27.50 -25.82 -15.87
C GLY A 413 -27.09 -27.24 -15.44
N LEU A 414 -26.21 -27.34 -14.43
CA LEU A 414 -25.75 -28.64 -13.90
C LEU A 414 -26.85 -29.40 -13.15
N SER A 415 -27.69 -28.72 -12.37
CA SER A 415 -28.78 -29.37 -11.64
C SER A 415 -29.90 -29.86 -12.57
N ALA A 416 -30.26 -29.08 -13.60
CA ALA A 416 -31.22 -29.50 -14.62
C ALA A 416 -30.68 -30.68 -15.45
N GLY A 417 -29.42 -30.63 -15.88
CA GLY A 417 -28.79 -31.72 -16.63
C GLY A 417 -28.71 -33.02 -15.83
N LEU A 418 -28.31 -32.96 -14.56
CA LEU A 418 -28.25 -34.13 -13.68
C LEU A 418 -29.65 -34.71 -13.42
N PHE A 419 -30.67 -33.87 -13.23
CA PHE A 419 -32.05 -34.33 -13.02
C PHE A 419 -32.60 -35.07 -14.26
N ILE A 420 -32.38 -34.53 -15.46
CA ILE A 420 -32.78 -35.19 -16.73
C ILE A 420 -32.05 -36.53 -16.89
N ALA A 421 -30.75 -36.58 -16.60
CA ALA A 421 -29.97 -37.83 -16.67
C ALA A 421 -30.48 -38.90 -15.69
N VAL A 422 -30.82 -38.52 -14.46
CA VAL A 422 -31.39 -39.45 -13.44
C VAL A 422 -32.78 -39.93 -13.85
N VAL A 423 -33.63 -39.07 -14.40
CA VAL A 423 -34.97 -39.47 -14.91
C VAL A 423 -34.85 -40.44 -16.09
N LEU A 424 -33.94 -40.18 -17.03
CA LEU A 424 -33.68 -41.11 -18.15
C LEU A 424 -33.12 -42.46 -17.66
N ALA A 425 -32.18 -42.45 -16.71
CA ALA A 425 -31.65 -43.67 -16.10
C ALA A 425 -32.74 -44.49 -15.37
N MET A 426 -33.64 -43.82 -14.64
CA MET A 426 -34.81 -44.44 -14.00
C MET A 426 -35.77 -45.05 -15.01
N LEU A 427 -36.08 -44.33 -16.11
CA LEU A 427 -36.94 -44.84 -17.18
C LEU A 427 -36.32 -46.07 -17.87
N ILE A 428 -35.02 -46.02 -18.19
CA ILE A 428 -34.27 -47.16 -18.73
C ILE A 428 -34.30 -48.33 -17.74
N PHE A 429 -34.07 -48.09 -16.44
CA PHE A 429 -34.11 -49.13 -15.41
C PHE A 429 -35.51 -49.77 -15.28
N ILE A 430 -36.58 -48.98 -15.36
CA ILE A 430 -37.96 -49.48 -15.36
C ILE A 430 -38.25 -50.31 -16.62
N VAL A 431 -37.81 -49.87 -17.80
CA VAL A 431 -37.94 -50.62 -19.06
C VAL A 431 -37.12 -51.92 -19.01
N CYS A 432 -35.89 -51.88 -18.50
CA CYS A 432 -35.05 -53.06 -18.29
C CYS A 432 -35.67 -54.03 -17.27
N ARG A 433 -36.28 -53.56 -16.18
CA ARG A 433 -37.02 -54.43 -15.23
C ARG A 433 -38.30 -55.01 -15.84
N ARG A 434 -39.03 -54.24 -16.67
CA ARG A 434 -40.18 -54.77 -17.44
C ARG A 434 -39.75 -55.84 -18.45
N ARG A 435 -38.65 -55.62 -19.18
CA ARG A 435 -38.09 -56.63 -20.11
C ARG A 435 -37.54 -57.86 -19.37
N ARG A 436 -36.86 -57.71 -18.23
CA ARG A 436 -36.42 -58.85 -17.40
C ARG A 436 -37.58 -59.63 -16.77
N LYS A 437 -38.75 -59.01 -16.52
CA LYS A 437 -39.98 -59.73 -16.12
C LYS A 437 -40.70 -60.44 -17.28
N LEU A 438 -40.24 -60.29 -18.52
CA LEU A 438 -40.77 -60.94 -19.73
C LEU A 438 -39.78 -61.93 -20.37
N ALA A 439 -38.59 -62.13 -19.77
CA ALA A 439 -37.52 -63.00 -20.26
C ALA A 439 -37.09 -64.03 -19.20
N LEU A 440 -38.06 -64.61 -18.49
CA LEU A 440 -37.84 -65.64 -17.47
C LEU A 440 -38.66 -66.90 -17.75
N VAL A 441 -38.56 -67.38 -18.99
CA VAL A 441 -38.97 -68.71 -19.44
C VAL A 441 -37.91 -69.20 -20.44
N GLY A 442 -37.26 -70.34 -20.18
CA GLY A 442 -36.37 -70.99 -21.16
C GLY A 442 -34.94 -71.30 -20.67
N HIS A 443 -34.74 -72.56 -20.28
CA HIS A 443 -33.53 -73.41 -20.36
C HIS A 443 -32.31 -72.87 -21.15
N SER A 444 -31.08 -72.88 -20.61
CA SER A 444 -30.18 -74.01 -20.23
C SER A 444 -29.39 -74.63 -21.39
N LYS A 445 -28.05 -74.53 -21.33
CA LYS A 445 -27.05 -75.63 -21.50
C LYS A 445 -25.59 -75.12 -21.56
N THR A 446 -24.68 -76.06 -21.33
CA THR A 446 -23.20 -76.00 -21.30
C THR A 446 -22.56 -76.19 -22.69
N GLU A 447 -21.21 -76.18 -22.71
CA GLU A 447 -20.25 -76.55 -23.80
C GLU A 447 -19.89 -75.47 -24.86
N ASP A 448 -18.63 -75.27 -25.31
CA ASP A 448 -17.30 -75.51 -24.68
C ASP A 448 -16.10 -74.74 -25.34
N VAL A 449 -14.90 -74.80 -24.71
CA VAL A 449 -13.47 -74.67 -25.17
C VAL A 449 -13.10 -74.05 -26.55
N ALA A 450 -12.16 -73.07 -26.58
CA ALA A 450 -10.83 -73.15 -27.24
C ALA A 450 -9.94 -71.86 -27.28
N VAL A 451 -8.77 -71.91 -26.61
CA VAL A 451 -7.36 -71.55 -27.02
C VAL A 451 -7.14 -70.40 -28.05
N ILE A 452 -6.28 -69.38 -27.86
CA ILE A 452 -4.78 -69.35 -27.91
C ILE A 452 -4.18 -68.12 -27.16
N GLY A 453 -2.91 -68.22 -26.71
CA GLY A 453 -2.05 -67.24 -25.98
C GLY A 453 -1.74 -65.89 -26.68
N MET A 454 -0.69 -65.12 -26.37
CA MET A 454 0.50 -65.32 -25.51
C MET A 454 1.14 -63.94 -25.14
N GLU A 455 1.75 -63.83 -23.95
CA GLU A 455 2.86 -62.93 -23.52
C GLU A 455 2.91 -61.38 -23.72
N ASN A 456 3.22 -60.71 -22.60
CA ASN A 456 4.31 -59.73 -22.34
C ASN A 456 4.26 -58.22 -22.71
N ASN A 457 4.33 -57.45 -21.60
CA ASN A 457 5.30 -56.39 -21.27
C ASN A 457 5.25 -54.94 -21.82
N HIS A 458 5.33 -54.04 -20.83
CA HIS A 458 6.18 -52.84 -20.70
C HIS A 458 5.76 -51.43 -21.22
N VAL A 459 5.57 -50.56 -20.21
CA VAL A 459 6.09 -49.17 -20.05
C VAL A 459 5.74 -48.11 -21.11
N ASN A 460 5.04 -47.05 -20.68
CA ASN A 460 5.51 -45.65 -20.60
C ASN A 460 4.34 -44.79 -20.03
N ARG A 461 4.51 -43.99 -18.97
CA ARG A 461 5.34 -42.77 -18.81
C ARG A 461 4.75 -41.55 -19.53
N THR A 462 3.95 -40.76 -18.79
CA THR A 462 3.60 -39.37 -19.13
C THR A 462 3.76 -38.51 -17.88
N GLY A 463 4.70 -37.57 -17.91
CA GLY A 463 4.88 -36.60 -16.82
C GLY A 463 3.99 -35.38 -17.00
N ILE A 464 3.78 -34.62 -15.92
CA ILE A 464 3.18 -33.28 -15.97
C ILE A 464 4.01 -32.35 -15.09
N SER A 465 4.61 -31.33 -15.71
CA SER A 465 5.11 -30.14 -15.02
C SER A 465 4.08 -29.02 -15.20
N GLY A 466 3.66 -28.36 -14.11
CA GLY A 466 2.80 -27.17 -14.21
C GLY A 466 2.13 -26.73 -12.91
N LEU A 467 2.23 -25.42 -12.63
CA LEU A 467 1.55 -24.64 -11.58
C LEU A 467 1.80 -24.99 -10.10
N LYS A 468 2.49 -24.07 -9.40
CA LYS A 468 2.48 -23.99 -7.92
C LYS A 468 1.17 -23.36 -7.42
N THR A 469 0.11 -24.15 -7.36
CA THR A 469 -1.02 -23.95 -6.45
C THR A 469 -1.00 -25.05 -5.39
N GLY A 470 -1.35 -24.74 -4.14
CA GLY A 470 -1.01 -25.56 -2.98
C GLY A 470 -1.39 -27.04 -3.09
N TYR A 471 -0.44 -27.92 -2.77
CA TYR A 471 -0.59 -29.38 -2.81
C TYR A 471 -1.81 -29.85 -2.01
N ARG A 472 -2.67 -30.65 -2.65
CA ARG A 472 -3.79 -31.33 -1.99
C ARG A 472 -3.53 -32.83 -2.03
N PHE A 473 -3.25 -33.44 -0.89
CA PHE A 473 -3.05 -34.87 -0.77
C PHE A 473 -4.37 -35.59 -0.47
N PRO A 474 -4.69 -36.71 -1.16
CA PRO A 474 -5.76 -37.61 -0.74
C PRO A 474 -5.49 -38.16 0.67
N LEU A 475 -6.54 -38.39 1.46
CA LEU A 475 -6.39 -38.96 2.80
C LEU A 475 -5.68 -40.33 2.78
N SER A 476 -5.90 -41.13 1.74
CA SER A 476 -5.22 -42.42 1.55
C SER A 476 -3.70 -42.29 1.45
N VAL A 477 -3.19 -41.25 0.77
CA VAL A 477 -1.75 -40.97 0.66
C VAL A 477 -1.17 -40.54 2.02
N ILE A 478 -1.95 -39.80 2.82
CA ILE A 478 -1.55 -39.41 4.17
C ILE A 478 -1.58 -40.61 5.14
N GLN A 479 -2.56 -41.50 5.01
CA GLN A 479 -2.61 -42.75 5.78
C GLN A 479 -1.46 -43.69 5.41
N GLU A 480 -1.18 -43.89 4.13
CA GLU A 480 -0.02 -44.66 3.65
C GLU A 480 1.29 -44.08 4.18
N ALA A 481 1.47 -42.76 4.07
CA ALA A 481 2.68 -42.08 4.54
C ALA A 481 2.89 -42.14 6.06
N THR A 482 1.84 -42.32 6.87
CA THR A 482 1.90 -42.29 8.35
C THR A 482 1.58 -43.63 9.01
N ASP A 483 1.63 -44.75 8.25
CA ASP A 483 1.24 -46.09 8.73
C ASP A 483 -0.13 -46.06 9.44
N ASN A 484 -1.12 -45.49 8.74
CA ASN A 484 -2.49 -45.23 9.23
C ASN A 484 -2.55 -44.42 10.55
N PHE A 485 -1.70 -43.41 10.69
CA PHE A 485 -1.49 -42.62 11.91
C PHE A 485 -0.99 -43.49 13.09
N SER A 486 0.06 -44.27 12.86
CA SER A 486 0.71 -45.13 13.85
C SER A 486 1.24 -44.32 15.04
N GLU A 487 0.93 -44.76 16.26
CA GLU A 487 1.41 -44.11 17.50
C GLU A 487 2.95 -44.09 17.60
N ASN A 488 3.63 -45.05 16.96
CA ASN A 488 5.09 -45.12 16.90
C ASN A 488 5.73 -43.99 16.07
N LEU A 489 4.93 -43.26 15.27
CA LEU A 489 5.38 -42.14 14.44
C LEU A 489 5.01 -40.78 15.06
N VAL A 490 4.48 -40.73 16.29
CA VAL A 490 4.11 -39.46 16.94
C VAL A 490 5.37 -38.68 17.32
N ILE A 491 5.52 -37.49 16.73
CA ILE A 491 6.63 -36.55 16.97
C ILE A 491 6.23 -35.35 17.82
N GLY A 492 4.94 -35.22 18.18
CA GLY A 492 4.47 -34.17 19.09
C GLY A 492 2.98 -34.25 19.42
N VAL A 493 2.59 -33.71 20.57
CA VAL A 493 1.20 -33.63 21.04
C VAL A 493 0.93 -32.23 21.57
N GLY A 494 -0.21 -31.64 21.22
CA GLY A 494 -0.64 -30.35 21.77
C GLY A 494 -2.16 -30.19 21.73
N GLY A 495 -2.66 -29.03 22.17
CA GLY A 495 -4.10 -28.75 22.29
C GLY A 495 -4.93 -28.84 21.00
N PHE A 496 -4.28 -28.99 19.84
CA PHE A 496 -4.89 -29.18 18.51
C PHE A 496 -4.63 -30.59 17.93
N GLY A 497 -4.35 -31.58 18.79
CA GLY A 497 -4.12 -32.98 18.41
C GLY A 497 -2.65 -33.37 18.24
N LYS A 498 -2.44 -34.60 17.73
CA LYS A 498 -1.11 -35.22 17.55
C LYS A 498 -0.49 -34.87 16.20
N VAL A 499 0.84 -34.82 16.16
CA VAL A 499 1.66 -34.67 14.95
C VAL A 499 2.43 -35.97 14.72
N TYR A 500 2.37 -36.51 13.51
CA TYR A 500 3.02 -37.75 13.10
C TYR A 500 4.11 -37.45 12.07
N GLU A 501 5.25 -38.13 12.12
CA GLU A 501 6.16 -38.24 10.98
C GLU A 501 5.48 -39.09 9.90
N GLY A 502 5.67 -38.69 8.64
CA GLY A 502 5.29 -39.52 7.50
C GLY A 502 6.22 -39.36 6.31
N VAL A 503 6.19 -40.34 5.41
CA VAL A 503 7.03 -40.39 4.20
C VAL A 503 6.13 -40.58 2.99
N LEU A 504 6.11 -39.59 2.09
CA LEU A 504 5.38 -39.68 0.82
C LEU A 504 6.07 -40.66 -0.14
N SER A 505 5.33 -41.11 -1.18
CA SER A 505 5.82 -42.08 -2.16
C SER A 505 6.98 -41.58 -3.06
N ASP A 506 7.32 -40.28 -2.99
CA ASP A 506 8.51 -39.68 -3.60
C ASP A 506 9.70 -39.55 -2.60
N ASN A 507 9.62 -40.25 -1.45
CA ASN A 507 10.51 -40.17 -0.29
C ASN A 507 10.54 -38.81 0.44
N THR A 508 9.61 -37.89 0.15
CA THR A 508 9.50 -36.63 0.92
C THR A 508 9.02 -36.90 2.34
N LYS A 509 9.87 -36.59 3.34
CA LYS A 509 9.46 -36.56 4.75
C LYS A 509 8.52 -35.38 5.03
N VAL A 510 7.43 -35.64 5.74
CA VAL A 510 6.40 -34.66 6.10
C VAL A 510 5.98 -34.80 7.57
N ALA A 511 5.56 -33.70 8.18
CA ALA A 511 4.92 -33.70 9.48
C ALA A 511 3.39 -33.57 9.30
N VAL A 512 2.64 -34.57 9.71
CA VAL A 512 1.18 -34.66 9.53
C VAL A 512 0.48 -34.39 10.85
N LYS A 513 -0.22 -33.26 10.95
CA LYS A 513 -1.02 -32.91 12.14
C LYS A 513 -2.45 -33.40 12.00
N ARG A 514 -2.91 -34.23 12.93
CA ARG A 514 -4.29 -34.74 12.99
C ARG A 514 -5.07 -33.99 14.08
N GLY A 515 -6.01 -33.14 13.66
CA GLY A 515 -6.94 -32.46 14.57
C GLY A 515 -7.87 -33.43 15.29
N VAL A 516 -8.29 -33.05 16.50
CA VAL A 516 -9.25 -33.77 17.35
C VAL A 516 -10.39 -32.80 17.69
N SER A 517 -11.64 -33.28 17.68
CA SER A 517 -12.86 -32.45 17.74
C SER A 517 -13.42 -32.19 19.14
N GLU A 518 -12.66 -32.50 20.19
CA GLU A 518 -13.03 -32.27 21.60
C GLU A 518 -11.81 -31.75 22.37
N SER A 519 -11.34 -30.56 22.01
CA SER A 519 -10.25 -29.90 22.73
C SER A 519 -10.77 -29.18 23.99
N ASN A 520 -9.86 -28.86 24.92
CA ASN A 520 -10.19 -28.00 26.07
C ASN A 520 -10.72 -26.61 25.61
N GLN A 521 -10.39 -26.19 24.39
CA GLN A 521 -10.90 -24.95 23.79
C GLN A 521 -12.38 -25.09 23.44
N ASP A 522 -12.82 -26.23 22.89
CA ASP A 522 -14.22 -26.51 22.57
C ASP A 522 -15.09 -26.60 23.85
N TRP A 523 -14.54 -27.18 24.92
CA TRP A 523 -15.18 -27.19 26.24
C TRP A 523 -15.37 -25.75 26.78
N ALA A 524 -14.33 -24.92 26.79
CA ALA A 524 -14.43 -23.54 27.28
C ALA A 524 -15.39 -22.70 26.42
N MET A 525 -15.34 -22.88 25.09
CA MET A 525 -16.23 -22.18 24.15
C MET A 525 -17.70 -22.57 24.30
N LYS A 526 -18.01 -23.77 24.81
CA LYS A 526 -19.39 -24.18 25.13
C LYS A 526 -19.98 -23.37 26.29
N TRP A 527 -19.16 -23.02 27.29
CA TRP A 527 -19.56 -22.19 28.43
C TRP A 527 -19.66 -20.71 28.05
N GLN A 528 -18.69 -20.20 27.27
CA GLN A 528 -18.72 -18.85 26.66
C GLN A 528 -20.05 -18.62 25.89
N ARG A 529 -20.45 -19.55 25.01
CA ARG A 529 -21.71 -19.44 24.24
C ARG A 529 -22.99 -19.55 25.09
N ARG A 530 -22.89 -20.07 26.32
CA ARG A 530 -24.00 -20.10 27.29
C ARG A 530 -24.06 -18.83 28.14
N GLY A 531 -23.07 -17.95 28.03
CA GLY A 531 -22.93 -16.77 28.90
C GLY A 531 -22.54 -17.12 30.34
N GLN A 532 -21.98 -18.31 30.57
CA GLN A 532 -21.61 -18.83 31.88
C GLN A 532 -20.09 -19.08 31.95
N LEU A 533 -19.29 -18.03 31.72
CA LEU A 533 -17.83 -18.17 31.64
C LEU A 533 -17.18 -18.36 33.02
N GLU A 534 -17.87 -17.97 34.09
CA GLU A 534 -17.50 -18.20 35.49
C GLU A 534 -17.21 -19.67 35.81
N GLU A 535 -17.92 -20.61 35.18
CA GLU A 535 -17.73 -22.07 35.31
C GLU A 535 -16.40 -22.59 34.71
N VAL A 536 -15.69 -21.73 33.97
CA VAL A 536 -14.37 -22.00 33.37
C VAL A 536 -13.24 -21.36 34.18
N VAL A 537 -13.54 -20.46 35.12
CA VAL A 537 -12.54 -19.73 35.90
C VAL A 537 -11.90 -20.65 36.94
N ASP A 538 -10.58 -20.55 37.08
CA ASP A 538 -9.87 -21.29 38.13
C ASP A 538 -10.37 -20.85 39.53
N PRO A 539 -10.79 -21.79 40.41
CA PRO A 539 -11.36 -21.47 41.72
C PRO A 539 -10.50 -20.55 42.59
N ARG A 540 -9.18 -20.49 42.37
CA ARG A 540 -8.25 -19.63 43.12
C ARG A 540 -8.39 -18.14 42.79
N ILE A 541 -8.97 -17.81 41.63
CA ILE A 541 -9.14 -16.43 41.15
C ILE A 541 -10.61 -16.07 40.86
N ALA A 542 -11.55 -17.00 41.04
CA ALA A 542 -12.98 -16.79 40.80
C ALA A 542 -13.53 -15.56 41.55
N ASP A 543 -13.17 -15.41 42.83
CA ASP A 543 -13.58 -14.26 43.66
C ASP A 543 -12.77 -12.97 43.40
N GLN A 544 -11.71 -13.04 42.57
CA GLN A 544 -10.80 -11.93 42.30
C GLN A 544 -11.07 -11.25 40.95
N ILE A 545 -11.56 -12.00 39.96
CA ILE A 545 -11.77 -11.47 38.60
C ILE A 545 -13.07 -10.67 38.50
N LYS A 546 -13.02 -9.47 37.91
CA LYS A 546 -14.23 -8.65 37.72
C LYS A 546 -15.07 -9.20 36.55
N PRO A 547 -16.41 -9.22 36.65
CA PRO A 547 -17.28 -9.75 35.59
C PRO A 547 -17.03 -9.13 34.20
N ASP A 548 -16.80 -7.82 34.10
CA ASP A 548 -16.51 -7.15 32.83
C ASP A 548 -15.14 -7.54 32.26
N SER A 549 -14.15 -7.77 33.13
CA SER A 549 -12.82 -8.26 32.75
C SER A 549 -12.90 -9.70 32.22
N LEU A 550 -13.59 -10.57 32.95
CA LEU A 550 -13.87 -11.97 32.57
C LEU A 550 -14.61 -12.06 31.23
N LYS A 551 -15.72 -11.33 31.08
CA LYS A 551 -16.48 -11.26 29.83
C LYS A 551 -15.60 -10.84 28.67
N LYS A 552 -14.74 -9.82 28.89
CA LYS A 552 -13.86 -9.31 27.83
C LYS A 552 -12.73 -10.28 27.49
N PHE A 553 -12.20 -11.04 28.44
CA PHE A 553 -11.32 -12.19 28.17
C PHE A 553 -12.01 -13.23 27.26
N GLY A 554 -13.26 -13.59 27.56
CA GLY A 554 -14.05 -14.53 26.75
C GLY A 554 -14.24 -14.07 25.30
N GLU A 555 -14.59 -12.80 25.09
CA GLU A 555 -14.72 -12.20 23.74
C GLU A 555 -13.42 -12.27 22.93
N ILE A 556 -12.26 -12.12 23.58
CA ILE A 556 -10.95 -12.21 22.92
C ILE A 556 -10.66 -13.66 22.54
N ALA A 557 -10.85 -14.60 23.47
CA ALA A 557 -10.64 -16.03 23.24
C ALA A 557 -11.52 -16.56 22.10
N GLU A 558 -12.80 -16.19 22.07
CA GLU A 558 -13.74 -16.54 21.01
C GLU A 558 -13.26 -16.10 19.63
N LYS A 559 -12.78 -14.85 19.50
CA LYS A 559 -12.24 -14.34 18.22
C LYS A 559 -10.93 -15.04 17.85
N CYS A 560 -10.04 -15.31 18.80
CA CYS A 560 -8.81 -16.07 18.56
C CYS A 560 -9.07 -17.49 18.01
N LEU A 561 -10.17 -18.11 18.46
CA LEU A 561 -10.59 -19.46 18.09
C LEU A 561 -11.51 -19.53 16.86
N ALA A 562 -11.86 -18.40 16.24
CA ALA A 562 -12.77 -18.36 15.09
C ALA A 562 -12.31 -19.25 13.93
N GLU A 563 -13.21 -20.03 13.32
CA GLU A 563 -12.85 -20.99 12.26
C GLU A 563 -12.18 -20.31 11.05
N ASN A 564 -12.74 -19.17 10.60
CA ASN A 564 -12.17 -18.38 9.52
C ASN A 564 -11.07 -17.44 10.05
N SER A 565 -9.89 -17.51 9.45
CA SER A 565 -8.73 -16.67 9.80
C SER A 565 -8.98 -15.17 9.70
N VAL A 566 -9.96 -14.73 8.88
CA VAL A 566 -10.36 -13.33 8.72
C VAL A 566 -10.99 -12.73 9.99
N PHE A 567 -11.58 -13.55 10.85
CA PHE A 567 -12.17 -13.10 12.12
C PHE A 567 -11.21 -13.24 13.32
N ARG A 568 -10.02 -13.81 13.11
CA ARG A 568 -9.00 -13.89 14.15
C ARG A 568 -8.28 -12.55 14.30
N PRO A 569 -8.14 -12.02 15.52
CA PRO A 569 -7.41 -10.78 15.78
C PRO A 569 -5.91 -10.98 15.50
N THR A 570 -5.20 -9.90 15.19
CA THR A 570 -3.72 -9.95 15.18
C THR A 570 -3.20 -10.04 16.62
N MET A 571 -1.95 -10.48 16.81
CA MET A 571 -1.33 -10.47 18.15
C MET A 571 -1.25 -9.06 18.75
N GLY A 572 -1.23 -8.00 17.93
CA GLY A 572 -1.32 -6.62 18.39
C GLY A 572 -2.71 -6.28 18.93
N ASP A 573 -3.77 -6.70 18.23
CA ASP A 573 -5.15 -6.54 18.71
C ASP A 573 -5.40 -7.34 19.98
N VAL A 574 -4.85 -8.57 20.08
CA VAL A 574 -4.92 -9.38 21.31
C VAL A 574 -4.24 -8.65 22.46
N LEU A 575 -3.02 -8.15 22.27
CA LEU A 575 -2.29 -7.40 23.30
C LEU A 575 -3.04 -6.15 23.75
N TRP A 576 -3.59 -5.38 22.79
CA TRP A 576 -4.38 -4.18 23.10
C TRP A 576 -5.66 -4.50 23.87
N ASN A 577 -6.40 -5.54 23.45
CA ASN A 577 -7.61 -5.95 24.17
C ASN A 577 -7.26 -6.50 25.57
N LEU A 578 -6.12 -7.18 25.75
CA LEU A 578 -5.63 -7.61 27.07
C LEU A 578 -5.20 -6.43 27.97
N GLU A 579 -4.60 -5.38 27.41
CA GLU A 579 -4.31 -4.15 28.17
C GLU A 579 -5.60 -3.42 28.57
N TYR A 580 -6.62 -3.42 27.72
CA TYR A 580 -7.96 -2.93 28.06
C TYR A 580 -8.65 -3.79 29.14
N VAL A 581 -8.52 -5.12 29.08
CA VAL A 581 -9.00 -6.05 30.12
C VAL A 581 -8.32 -5.79 31.48
N LEU A 582 -7.04 -5.45 31.48
CA LEU A 582 -6.29 -5.08 32.69
C LEU A 582 -6.79 -3.75 33.29
N GLN A 583 -7.17 -2.78 32.44
CA GLN A 583 -7.83 -1.54 32.87
C GLN A 583 -9.22 -1.83 33.48
N LEU A 584 -10.04 -2.70 32.86
CA LEU A 584 -11.32 -3.14 33.43
C LEU A 584 -11.14 -3.84 34.79
N GLN A 585 -10.08 -4.64 34.93
CA GLN A 585 -9.71 -5.26 36.21
C GLN A 585 -9.31 -4.21 37.27
N GLY A 586 -8.86 -3.01 36.86
CA GLY A 586 -8.55 -1.88 37.74
C GLY A 586 -7.14 -1.93 38.33
N VAL A 587 -6.19 -2.57 37.65
CA VAL A 587 -4.78 -2.64 38.08
C VAL A 587 -4.01 -1.44 37.51
N ASP A 588 -4.08 -0.32 38.24
CA ASP A 588 -3.37 0.91 37.89
C ASP A 588 -1.84 0.77 38.04
N LYS A 589 -1.06 1.22 37.04
CA LYS A 589 0.42 1.28 37.09
C LYS A 589 0.90 2.47 37.96
N ARG A 590 0.40 2.59 39.19
CA ARG A 590 0.80 3.63 40.17
C ARG A 590 1.02 3.05 41.56
N ARG A 591 2.23 2.55 41.82
CA ARG A 591 2.87 2.54 43.14
C ARG A 591 4.32 2.05 43.04
N SER A 592 5.28 2.98 43.11
CA SER A 592 6.46 2.87 43.98
C SER A 592 7.25 4.19 43.95
N ARG A 593 6.92 5.09 44.87
CA ARG A 593 7.78 6.20 45.32
C ARG A 593 7.16 6.81 46.58
N ASN A 594 8.03 7.22 47.51
CA ASN A 594 7.76 7.52 48.92
C ASN A 594 7.57 6.21 49.72
N ASP A 595 8.30 5.94 50.81
CA ASP A 595 9.22 6.78 51.60
C ASP A 595 10.71 6.34 51.37
N GLU A 596 11.79 6.94 51.90
CA GLU A 596 11.98 7.87 53.03
C GLU A 596 13.29 8.72 52.85
N LEU A 597 13.55 9.69 53.72
CA LEU A 597 14.63 10.70 53.61
C LEU A 597 15.84 10.40 54.51
N SER A 598 17.06 10.27 53.95
CA SER A 598 18.34 10.66 54.61
C SER A 598 19.56 10.54 53.67
N SER A 599 20.73 11.03 54.10
CA SER A 599 21.89 11.47 53.29
C SER A 599 23.06 10.43 53.23
N PRO A 600 24.15 10.67 52.44
CA PRO A 600 25.01 9.60 51.88
C PRO A 600 26.30 9.30 52.66
N VAL A 601 27.03 8.22 52.29
CA VAL A 601 28.51 8.16 52.05
C VAL A 601 29.03 6.73 51.70
N ASP A 602 29.86 6.67 50.64
CA ASP A 602 30.98 5.77 50.22
C ASP A 602 31.03 4.21 50.23
N HIS A 603 31.88 3.76 49.28
CA HIS A 603 32.72 2.54 49.18
C HIS A 603 32.27 1.27 48.40
N LEU A 604 32.70 1.24 47.12
CA LEU A 604 33.67 0.32 46.47
C LEU A 604 33.59 -1.23 46.59
N GLU A 605 33.85 -1.86 45.43
CA GLU A 605 34.52 -3.16 45.16
C GLU A 605 33.74 -4.50 44.99
N THR A 606 33.74 -4.96 43.72
CA THR A 606 33.95 -6.34 43.17
C THR A 606 33.41 -7.62 43.85
N GLY A 607 32.81 -8.51 43.03
CA GLY A 607 32.76 -9.95 43.29
C GLY A 607 31.83 -10.74 42.36
N GLU A 608 32.34 -11.76 41.65
CA GLU A 608 31.56 -12.67 40.80
C GLU A 608 31.02 -13.91 41.54
N SER A 609 30.00 -14.53 40.93
CA SER A 609 29.81 -15.99 40.81
C SER A 609 28.83 -16.75 41.72
N THR A 610 28.11 -17.65 41.03
CA THR A 610 27.50 -18.92 41.46
C THR A 610 26.19 -18.91 42.24
N ALA A 611 25.29 -19.78 41.79
CA ALA A 611 23.93 -19.93 42.26
C ALA A 611 23.77 -21.17 43.13
N GLU A 612 22.82 -21.12 44.07
CA GLU A 612 22.16 -22.31 44.58
C GLU A 612 20.66 -22.02 44.78
N PHE A 613 19.83 -23.04 44.51
CA PHE A 613 18.39 -22.90 44.37
C PHE A 613 17.70 -23.38 45.65
N SER A 614 16.92 -22.50 46.30
CA SER A 614 16.06 -22.90 47.42
C SER A 614 14.67 -22.27 47.28
N MET A 615 13.65 -23.06 47.61
CA MET A 615 12.27 -22.80 47.22
C MET A 615 11.47 -22.26 48.41
N GLY A 616 11.00 -21.01 48.32
CA GLY A 616 9.97 -20.51 49.23
C GLY A 616 9.90 -18.99 49.42
N SER A 617 8.97 -18.34 48.73
CA SER A 617 7.93 -17.50 49.38
C SER A 617 6.91 -17.03 48.33
N MET A 618 5.63 -17.16 48.63
CA MET A 618 4.54 -16.67 47.76
C MET A 618 4.29 -15.19 48.05
N GLY A 619 5.00 -14.30 47.37
CA GLY A 619 4.87 -12.86 47.60
C GLY A 619 5.64 -11.98 46.62
N ASP A 620 5.20 -11.94 45.35
CA ASP A 620 5.22 -10.75 44.48
C ASP A 620 4.83 -11.11 43.03
N ILE A 621 3.58 -10.85 42.63
CA ILE A 621 3.12 -10.96 41.23
C ILE A 621 2.47 -9.64 40.74
N ALA A 622 2.53 -8.57 41.53
CA ALA A 622 1.98 -7.25 41.15
C ALA A 622 2.85 -6.48 40.11
N GLY A 623 4.08 -6.91 39.85
CA GLY A 623 5.05 -6.20 39.01
C GLY A 623 5.34 -6.79 37.63
N VAL A 624 4.72 -7.92 37.25
CA VAL A 624 5.12 -8.66 36.05
C VAL A 624 4.44 -8.11 34.79
N SER A 625 5.20 -7.41 33.94
CA SER A 625 4.71 -6.98 32.63
C SER A 625 4.45 -8.19 31.72
N MET A 626 3.24 -8.31 31.16
CA MET A 626 2.87 -9.41 30.24
C MET A 626 3.83 -9.54 29.05
N SER A 627 4.43 -8.45 28.59
CA SER A 627 5.48 -8.47 27.56
C SER A 627 6.77 -9.19 28.00
N LYS A 628 7.13 -9.16 29.30
CA LYS A 628 8.24 -9.96 29.85
C LYS A 628 7.86 -11.43 29.93
N VAL A 629 6.64 -11.77 30.39
CA VAL A 629 6.15 -13.16 30.43
C VAL A 629 6.20 -13.78 29.03
N PHE A 630 5.69 -13.07 28.02
CA PHE A 630 5.67 -13.55 26.64
C PHE A 630 7.08 -13.67 26.04
N ALA A 631 7.99 -12.74 26.36
CA ALA A 631 9.40 -12.84 25.97
C ALA A 631 10.16 -13.99 26.66
N GLN A 632 9.67 -14.46 27.81
CA GLN A 632 10.24 -15.59 28.54
C GLN A 632 9.72 -16.92 27.98
N MET A 633 8.41 -17.04 27.71
CA MET A 633 7.84 -18.19 26.98
C MET A 633 8.48 -18.39 25.59
N MET A 634 8.67 -17.29 24.84
CA MET A 634 9.34 -17.33 23.52
C MET A 634 10.83 -17.70 23.60
N LYS A 635 11.46 -17.69 24.79
CA LYS A 635 12.82 -18.22 24.99
C LYS A 635 12.81 -19.71 25.33
N GLU A 636 11.80 -20.19 26.05
CA GLU A 636 11.67 -21.61 26.43
C GLU A 636 11.19 -22.51 25.27
N GLU A 637 10.53 -21.96 24.24
CA GLU A 637 10.28 -22.70 22.97
C GLU A 637 11.49 -22.77 22.01
N ILE A 638 12.65 -22.21 22.38
CA ILE A 638 13.87 -22.15 21.53
C ILE A 638 15.08 -22.84 22.22
N SER A 639 14.84 -23.61 23.29
CA SER A 639 15.82 -24.52 23.91
C SER A 639 15.30 -25.95 23.96
#